data_AF-W1Q011-F1
#
_entry.id   AF-W1Q011-F1
#
_cell.length_a   1.000
_cell.length_b   1.000
_cell.length_c   1.000
_cell.angle_alpha   90.00
_cell.angle_beta   90.00
_cell.angle_gamma   90.00
#
_symmetry.space_group_name_H-M   'P 1'
#
loop_
_entity.id
_entity.type
_entity.pdbx_description
1 polymer ?
#
loop_
_entity_poly.entity_id
_entity_poly.type
_entity_poly.pdbx_seq_one_letter_code
_entity_poly.pdbx_strand_id
1 'polypeptide(L)'
;MSGSIHYCISDTKSVSLGMKLSKDQEKKLPFWGEVQLIIGSLPEVTDGKDLINEHEWNRATTLLSYVDFLRPNFFLLASDKKLVTLPTNQIFRLTFKTLLQLGYQVRYGIIEAGCHGVPQAGRKSFIVAAYYDEILPEWPEPMHVSLCTNCDIGAPFRSITIKDSIGDLMLCLDWDLEEGFLYVRSLLP
;
A
#
# COMPACT_ATOMS: atom_id res chain seq x y z
N MET A 1 -6.02 -34.17 7.86
CA MET A 1 -7.01 -33.09 7.73
C MET A 1 -6.99 -32.62 6.29
N SER A 2 -7.96 -33.06 5.49
CA SER A 2 -8.08 -32.71 4.07
C SER A 2 -8.57 -31.27 3.94
N GLY A 3 -7.65 -30.33 3.69
CA GLY A 3 -8.02 -28.99 3.25
C GLY A 3 -8.41 -29.07 1.78
N SER A 4 -9.70 -28.89 1.49
CA SER A 4 -10.22 -28.83 0.12
C SER A 4 -9.50 -27.75 -0.68
N ILE A 5 -8.95 -28.13 -1.83
CA ILE A 5 -8.07 -27.34 -2.73
C ILE A 5 -8.89 -26.31 -3.55
N HIS A 6 -9.91 -25.69 -2.96
CA HIS A 6 -10.88 -24.85 -3.68
C HIS A 6 -10.92 -23.41 -3.15
N TYR A 7 -9.82 -22.66 -3.29
CA TYR A 7 -9.82 -21.22 -2.95
C TYR A 7 -9.33 -20.27 -4.05
N CYS A 8 -9.28 -20.73 -5.30
CA CYS A 8 -9.06 -19.86 -6.46
C CYS A 8 -10.12 -20.13 -7.52
N ILE A 9 -11.37 -19.78 -7.22
CA ILE A 9 -12.45 -19.78 -8.22
C ILE A 9 -12.42 -18.40 -8.87
N SER A 10 -11.94 -18.33 -10.11
CA SER A 10 -11.98 -17.13 -10.92
C SER A 10 -13.43 -16.69 -11.13
N ASP A 11 -13.71 -15.38 -11.03
CA ASP A 11 -15.03 -14.87 -11.36
C ASP A 11 -15.39 -15.20 -12.81
N THR A 12 -16.64 -15.62 -13.02
CA THR A 12 -17.22 -15.95 -14.33
C THR A 12 -16.99 -14.85 -15.37
N LYS A 13 -17.01 -13.58 -14.95
CA LYS A 13 -16.70 -12.43 -15.82
C LYS A 13 -15.26 -12.45 -16.30
N SER A 14 -14.30 -12.64 -15.40
CA SER A 14 -12.87 -12.72 -15.73
C SER A 14 -12.57 -13.90 -16.64
N VAL A 15 -13.21 -15.05 -16.43
CA VAL A 15 -13.10 -16.21 -17.32
C VAL A 15 -13.64 -15.88 -18.71
N SER A 16 -14.81 -15.24 -18.79
CA SER A 16 -15.42 -14.86 -20.07
C SER A 16 -14.57 -13.84 -20.85
N LEU A 17 -13.87 -12.95 -20.15
CA LEU A 17 -12.94 -11.98 -20.73
C LEU A 17 -11.64 -12.64 -21.18
N GLY A 18 -11.10 -13.56 -20.37
CA GLY A 18 -9.93 -14.35 -20.73
C GLY A 18 -10.15 -15.15 -22.01
N MET A 19 -11.32 -15.77 -22.19
CA MET A 19 -11.68 -16.48 -23.42
C MET A 19 -11.81 -15.57 -24.66
N LYS A 20 -12.00 -14.26 -24.47
CA LYS A 20 -12.12 -13.28 -25.56
C LYS A 20 -10.78 -12.68 -25.99
N LEU A 21 -9.67 -13.05 -25.34
CA LEU A 21 -8.35 -12.55 -25.71
C LEU A 21 -7.93 -13.07 -27.09
N SER A 22 -7.32 -12.20 -27.89
CA SER A 22 -6.72 -12.61 -29.15
C SER A 22 -5.33 -13.24 -28.90
N LYS A 23 -4.89 -14.11 -29.81
CA LYS A 23 -3.56 -14.75 -29.72
C LYS A 23 -2.40 -13.76 -29.64
N ASP A 24 -2.56 -12.57 -30.20
CA ASP A 24 -1.55 -11.51 -30.13
C ASP A 24 -1.51 -10.83 -28.75
N GLN A 25 -2.63 -10.77 -28.04
CA GLN A 25 -2.66 -10.30 -26.66
C GLN A 25 -2.12 -11.33 -25.68
N GLU A 26 -2.44 -12.61 -25.88
CA GLU A 26 -1.90 -13.71 -25.06
C GLU A 26 -0.37 -13.75 -25.09
N LYS A 27 0.24 -13.57 -26.26
CA LYS A 27 1.71 -13.50 -26.41
C LYS A 27 2.36 -12.32 -25.69
N LYS A 28 1.61 -11.27 -25.37
CA LYS A 28 2.10 -10.09 -24.65
C LYS A 28 1.96 -10.23 -23.13
N LEU A 29 1.28 -11.26 -22.65
CA LEU A 29 1.13 -11.48 -21.21
C LEU A 29 2.46 -11.93 -20.61
N PRO A 30 2.76 -11.50 -19.37
CA PRO A 30 4.00 -11.89 -18.71
C PRO A 30 3.99 -13.39 -18.43
N PHE A 31 5.15 -14.02 -18.64
CA PHE A 31 5.35 -15.41 -18.29
C PHE A 31 5.91 -15.57 -16.87
N TRP A 32 5.85 -16.80 -16.36
CA TRP A 32 6.47 -17.17 -15.09
C TRP A 32 7.96 -16.79 -15.09
N GLY A 33 8.41 -16.08 -14.05
CA GLY A 33 9.79 -15.63 -13.88
C GLY A 33 10.21 -14.39 -14.67
N GLU A 34 9.36 -13.84 -15.54
CA GLU A 34 9.66 -12.59 -16.26
C GLU A 34 9.48 -11.34 -15.38
N VAL A 35 8.51 -11.41 -14.46
CA VAL A 35 8.17 -10.29 -13.59
C VAL A 35 9.11 -10.26 -12.39
N GLN A 36 9.87 -9.18 -12.24
CA GLN A 36 10.82 -9.04 -11.13
C GLN A 36 10.17 -8.45 -9.86
N LEU A 37 9.17 -7.58 -10.01
CA LEU A 37 8.55 -6.88 -8.90
C LEU A 37 7.04 -6.77 -9.12
N ILE A 38 6.28 -7.14 -8.09
CA ILE A 38 4.86 -6.85 -8.01
C ILE A 38 4.62 -5.85 -6.88
N ILE A 39 4.00 -4.71 -7.21
CA ILE A 39 3.55 -3.73 -6.24
C ILE A 39 2.03 -3.78 -6.19
N GLY A 40 1.49 -4.06 -5.01
CA GLY A 40 0.07 -4.06 -4.73
C GLY A 40 -0.31 -3.03 -3.68
N SER A 41 -1.57 -2.61 -3.72
CA SER A 41 -2.17 -1.84 -2.64
C SER A 41 -3.51 -2.42 -2.25
N LEU A 42 -3.78 -2.47 -0.94
CA LEU A 42 -5.12 -2.76 -0.44
C LEU A 42 -5.86 -1.46 -0.11
N PRO A 43 -7.19 -1.42 -0.29
CA PRO A 43 -8.01 -0.37 0.27
C PRO A 43 -7.92 -0.36 1.81
N GLU A 44 -8.58 0.64 2.43
CA GLU A 44 -8.57 0.82 3.88
C GLU A 44 -9.25 -0.35 4.60
N VAL A 45 -8.46 -1.14 5.33
CA VAL A 45 -8.95 -2.38 5.94
C VAL A 45 -9.86 -2.07 7.12
N THR A 46 -11.02 -2.73 7.16
CA THR A 46 -11.97 -2.63 8.28
C THR A 46 -12.10 -3.94 9.07
N ASP A 47 -12.67 -3.87 10.27
CA ASP A 47 -12.77 -5.00 11.23
C ASP A 47 -13.82 -6.08 10.84
N GLY A 48 -14.11 -6.24 9.54
CA GLY A 48 -14.87 -7.39 9.04
C GLY A 48 -16.36 -7.40 9.35
N LYS A 49 -16.96 -6.29 9.81
CA LYS A 49 -18.41 -6.21 10.10
C LYS A 49 -19.29 -5.89 8.89
N ASP A 50 -18.73 -5.37 7.81
CA ASP A 50 -19.48 -4.93 6.63
C ASP A 50 -19.28 -5.87 5.43
N LEU A 51 -20.34 -6.13 4.65
CA LEU A 51 -20.30 -6.90 3.38
C LEU A 51 -19.29 -6.32 2.36
N ILE A 52 -18.96 -5.04 2.48
CA ILE A 52 -17.96 -4.33 1.66
C ILE A 52 -16.57 -5.01 1.76
N ASN A 53 -16.33 -5.78 2.84
CA ASN A 53 -15.09 -6.50 3.09
C ASN A 53 -14.83 -7.66 2.12
N GLU A 54 -15.83 -8.20 1.41
CA GLU A 54 -15.59 -9.26 0.43
C GLU A 54 -14.61 -8.81 -0.68
N HIS A 55 -14.66 -7.53 -1.07
CA HIS A 55 -13.76 -6.97 -2.08
C HIS A 55 -12.30 -6.87 -1.62
N GLU A 56 -12.05 -6.63 -0.33
CA GLU A 56 -10.69 -6.49 0.20
C GLU A 56 -10.00 -7.85 0.30
N TRP A 57 -10.74 -8.84 0.81
CA TRP A 57 -10.33 -10.22 0.83
C TRP A 57 -10.03 -10.71 -0.58
N ASN A 58 -10.92 -10.43 -1.53
CA ASN A 58 -10.74 -10.80 -2.93
C ASN A 58 -9.52 -10.15 -3.57
N ARG A 59 -9.21 -8.88 -3.24
CA ARG A 59 -8.00 -8.22 -3.76
C ARG A 59 -6.72 -8.80 -3.17
N ALA A 60 -6.69 -9.04 -1.86
CA ALA A 60 -5.52 -9.63 -1.19
C ALA A 60 -5.24 -11.04 -1.72
N THR A 61 -6.28 -11.89 -1.85
CA THR A 61 -6.12 -13.23 -2.40
C THR A 61 -5.74 -13.20 -3.87
N THR A 62 -6.32 -12.32 -4.69
CA THR A 62 -5.96 -12.17 -6.10
C THR A 62 -4.50 -11.74 -6.27
N LEU A 63 -4.01 -10.78 -5.46
CA LEU A 63 -2.60 -10.38 -5.48
C LEU A 63 -1.68 -11.55 -5.11
N LEU A 64 -2.04 -12.33 -4.09
CA LEU A 64 -1.28 -13.52 -3.71
C LEU A 64 -1.30 -14.59 -4.80
N SER A 65 -2.42 -14.74 -5.52
CA SER A 65 -2.50 -15.63 -6.69
C SER A 65 -1.56 -15.19 -7.81
N TYR A 66 -1.43 -13.88 -8.07
CA TYR A 66 -0.43 -13.37 -9.01
C TYR A 66 1.00 -13.65 -8.54
N VAL A 67 1.29 -13.50 -7.23
CA VAL A 67 2.62 -13.80 -6.68
C VAL A 67 2.95 -15.29 -6.79
N ASP A 68 2.00 -16.18 -6.53
CA ASP A 68 2.19 -17.62 -6.70
C ASP A 68 2.40 -18.00 -8.18
N PHE A 69 1.62 -17.40 -9.09
CA PHE A 69 1.69 -17.68 -10.53
C PHE A 69 2.91 -17.09 -11.22
N LEU A 70 3.31 -15.85 -10.91
CA LEU A 70 4.40 -15.16 -11.62
C LEU A 70 5.76 -15.34 -10.95
N ARG A 71 5.77 -15.66 -9.64
CA ARG A 71 6.97 -15.83 -8.81
C ARG A 71 7.98 -14.67 -8.96
N PRO A 72 7.60 -13.42 -8.63
CA PRO A 72 8.52 -12.30 -8.71
C PRO A 72 9.66 -12.38 -7.69
N ASN A 73 10.80 -11.75 -8.01
CA ASN A 73 11.92 -11.61 -7.08
C ASN A 73 11.52 -10.80 -5.84
N PHE A 74 10.71 -9.76 -6.04
CA PHE A 74 10.24 -8.87 -4.98
C PHE A 74 8.72 -8.67 -5.01
N PHE A 75 8.13 -8.50 -3.84
CA PHE A 75 6.73 -8.15 -3.67
C PHE A 75 6.59 -7.05 -2.63
N LEU A 76 5.81 -6.01 -2.94
CA LEU A 76 5.53 -4.91 -2.03
C LEU A 76 4.01 -4.71 -1.94
N LEU A 77 3.48 -4.80 -0.72
CA LEU A 77 2.08 -4.49 -0.43
C LEU A 77 2.00 -3.25 0.45
N ALA A 78 1.33 -2.22 -0.04
CA ALA A 78 1.01 -1.02 0.74
C ALA A 78 -0.45 -1.03 1.18
N SER A 79 -0.72 -0.65 2.42
CA SER A 79 -2.08 -0.50 2.94
C SER A 79 -2.09 0.58 4.03
N ASP A 80 -3.27 0.82 4.60
CA ASP A 80 -3.40 1.70 5.74
C ASP A 80 -2.87 1.00 7.02
N LYS A 81 -2.73 1.76 8.11
CA LYS A 81 -2.19 1.22 9.36
C LYS A 81 -3.05 0.07 9.93
N LYS A 82 -4.36 0.07 9.66
CA LYS A 82 -5.31 -0.89 10.25
C LYS A 82 -5.03 -2.32 9.82
N LEU A 83 -4.49 -2.56 8.62
CA LEU A 83 -4.08 -3.91 8.17
C LEU A 83 -3.32 -4.69 9.26
N VAL A 84 -2.39 -4.02 9.95
CA VAL A 84 -1.58 -4.63 11.02
C VAL A 84 -2.20 -4.44 12.40
N THR A 85 -2.85 -3.30 12.66
CA THR A 85 -3.31 -2.94 14.01
C THR A 85 -4.71 -3.42 14.37
N LEU A 86 -5.50 -3.91 13.42
CA LEU A 86 -6.83 -4.47 13.73
C LEU A 86 -6.69 -5.68 14.66
N PRO A 87 -7.59 -5.86 15.66
CA PRO A 87 -7.52 -6.98 16.60
C PRO A 87 -7.52 -8.35 15.92
N THR A 88 -8.24 -8.45 14.80
CA THR A 88 -8.38 -9.73 14.07
C THR A 88 -7.21 -10.00 13.14
N ASN A 89 -6.61 -8.93 12.57
CA ASN A 89 -5.52 -8.89 11.58
C ASN A 89 -5.47 -10.08 10.60
N GLN A 90 -6.64 -10.58 10.19
CA GLN A 90 -6.75 -11.85 9.47
C GLN A 90 -6.12 -11.77 8.08
N ILE A 91 -6.36 -10.67 7.35
CA ILE A 91 -5.78 -10.43 6.03
C ILE A 91 -4.26 -10.37 6.15
N PHE A 92 -3.72 -9.63 7.12
CA PHE A 92 -2.28 -9.59 7.37
C PHE A 92 -1.69 -10.97 7.65
N ARG A 93 -2.29 -11.74 8.56
CA ARG A 93 -1.84 -13.10 8.90
C ARG A 93 -1.92 -14.06 7.72
N LEU A 94 -2.97 -13.95 6.90
CA LEU A 94 -3.13 -14.74 5.67
C LEU A 94 -2.01 -14.40 4.69
N THR A 95 -1.84 -13.12 4.34
CA THR A 95 -0.80 -12.64 3.43
C THR A 95 0.59 -13.09 3.88
N PHE A 96 0.90 -12.88 5.17
CA PHE A 96 2.20 -13.24 5.73
C PHE A 96 2.45 -14.75 5.67
N LYS A 97 1.46 -15.57 6.06
CA LYS A 97 1.56 -17.02 6.01
C LYS A 97 1.71 -17.54 4.58
N THR A 98 0.93 -17.01 3.63
CA THR A 98 1.00 -17.42 2.22
C THR A 98 2.37 -17.11 1.63
N LEU A 99 2.91 -15.91 1.84
CA LEU A 99 4.25 -15.55 1.34
C LEU A 99 5.35 -16.46 1.91
N LEU A 100 5.30 -16.77 3.20
CA LEU A 100 6.23 -17.73 3.81
C LEU A 100 6.10 -19.14 3.22
N GLN A 101 4.87 -19.61 2.98
CA GLN A 101 4.63 -20.91 2.34
C GLN A 101 5.12 -20.95 0.90
N LEU A 102 5.11 -19.81 0.20
CA LEU A 102 5.65 -19.68 -1.14
C LEU A 102 7.19 -19.60 -1.17
N GLY A 103 7.86 -19.56 -0.01
CA GLY A 103 9.32 -19.51 0.09
C GLY A 103 9.90 -18.11 0.01
N TYR A 104 9.09 -17.08 0.28
CA TYR A 104 9.59 -15.70 0.38
C TYR A 104 10.06 -15.39 1.79
N GLN A 105 11.10 -14.59 1.86
CA GLN A 105 11.49 -13.83 3.04
C GLN A 105 10.55 -12.63 3.15
N VAL A 106 10.02 -12.33 4.34
CA VAL A 106 8.99 -11.30 4.51
C VAL A 106 9.35 -10.39 5.68
N ARG A 107 9.21 -9.07 5.47
CA ARG A 107 9.31 -8.03 6.49
C ARG A 107 8.09 -7.12 6.40
N TYR A 108 7.60 -6.66 7.55
CA TYR A 108 6.54 -5.66 7.60
C TYR A 108 6.99 -4.43 8.40
N GLY A 109 6.35 -3.29 8.16
CA GLY A 109 6.67 -2.04 8.83
C GLY A 109 5.53 -1.04 8.69
N ILE A 110 5.39 -0.16 9.68
CA ILE A 110 4.49 1.00 9.58
C ILE A 110 5.39 2.21 9.39
N ILE A 111 5.25 2.87 8.24
CA ILE A 111 6.07 4.03 7.87
C ILE A 111 5.20 5.27 7.91
N GLU A 112 5.77 6.34 8.46
CA GLU A 112 5.16 7.66 8.50
C GLU A 112 5.72 8.56 7.40
N ALA A 113 4.83 9.12 6.57
CA ALA A 113 5.19 10.00 5.46
C ALA A 113 5.89 11.28 5.95
N GLY A 114 5.48 11.82 7.10
CA GLY A 114 6.08 13.00 7.72
C GLY A 114 7.58 12.87 7.98
N CYS A 115 8.03 11.65 8.31
CA CYS A 115 9.45 11.37 8.55
C CYS A 115 10.30 11.30 7.26
N HIS A 116 9.66 11.34 6.09
CA HIS A 116 10.29 11.13 4.78
C HIS A 116 10.11 12.36 3.85
N GLY A 117 9.97 13.55 4.43
CA GLY A 117 10.06 14.81 3.67
C GLY A 117 8.74 15.32 3.09
N VAL A 118 7.60 14.91 3.65
CA VAL A 118 6.27 15.37 3.23
C VAL A 118 5.57 16.07 4.40
N PRO A 119 4.90 17.22 4.22
CA PRO A 119 4.16 17.90 5.29
C PRO A 119 2.80 17.24 5.58
N GLN A 120 2.77 15.91 5.71
CA GLN A 120 1.55 15.15 5.87
C GLN A 120 1.65 14.14 7.03
N ALA A 121 0.64 14.19 7.91
CA ALA A 121 0.37 13.15 8.89
C ALA A 121 -0.22 11.92 8.19
N GLY A 122 0.60 10.90 7.93
CA GLY A 122 0.14 9.70 7.24
C GLY A 122 0.97 8.48 7.60
N ARG A 123 0.38 7.53 8.32
CA ARG A 123 0.99 6.25 8.64
C ARG A 123 0.39 5.16 7.75
N LYS A 124 1.25 4.50 6.98
CA LYS A 124 0.87 3.37 6.13
C LYS A 124 1.60 2.11 6.58
N SER A 125 0.93 0.97 6.44
CA SER A 125 1.56 -0.33 6.63
C SER A 125 2.13 -0.81 5.29
N PHE A 126 3.30 -1.43 5.37
CA PHE A 126 3.99 -2.01 4.24
C PHE A 126 4.38 -3.44 4.58
N ILE A 127 4.21 -4.35 3.62
CA ILE A 127 4.77 -5.69 3.64
C ILE A 127 5.69 -5.79 2.44
N VAL A 128 6.97 -6.01 2.69
CA VAL A 128 7.96 -6.30 1.65
C VAL A 128 8.33 -7.77 1.74
N ALA A 129 8.40 -8.42 0.59
CA ALA A 129 8.85 -9.79 0.48
C ALA A 129 9.88 -9.92 -0.64
N ALA A 130 10.89 -10.76 -0.41
CA ALA A 130 11.93 -11.10 -1.36
C ALA A 130 11.99 -12.62 -1.50
N TYR A 131 12.26 -13.11 -2.71
CA TYR A 131 12.44 -14.55 -2.92
C TYR A 131 13.67 -15.06 -2.15
N TYR A 132 13.78 -16.38 -1.93
CA TYR A 132 14.77 -16.93 -0.99
C TYR A 132 16.23 -16.69 -1.41
N ASP A 133 16.47 -16.47 -2.69
CA ASP A 133 17.77 -16.18 -3.31
C ASP A 133 18.11 -14.68 -3.32
N GLU A 134 17.14 -13.82 -3.02
CA GLU A 134 17.30 -12.37 -3.01
C GLU A 134 17.57 -11.82 -1.60
N ILE A 135 18.12 -10.62 -1.53
CA ILE A 135 18.36 -9.94 -0.25
C ILE A 135 17.10 -9.17 0.14
N LEU A 136 16.53 -9.51 1.31
CA LEU A 136 15.35 -8.83 1.84
C LEU A 136 15.65 -7.34 2.13
N PRO A 137 14.96 -6.39 1.47
CA PRO A 137 15.22 -4.96 1.66
C PRO A 137 14.96 -4.51 3.10
N GLU A 138 15.75 -3.54 3.53
CA GLU A 138 15.56 -2.84 4.80
C GLU A 138 14.60 -1.67 4.65
N TRP A 139 14.04 -1.22 5.77
CA TRP A 139 13.20 -0.02 5.77
C TRP A 139 14.08 1.23 5.67
N PRO A 140 13.65 2.25 4.92
CA PRO A 140 14.37 3.51 4.87
C PRO A 140 14.38 4.17 6.25
N GLU A 141 15.53 4.74 6.61
CA GLU A 141 15.66 5.48 7.87
C GLU A 141 14.91 6.83 7.78
N PRO A 142 14.25 7.27 8.88
CA PRO A 142 13.67 8.59 8.98
C PRO A 142 14.68 9.71 8.67
N MET A 143 14.37 10.53 7.67
CA MET A 143 15.23 11.65 7.26
C MET A 143 14.80 12.98 7.89
N HIS A 144 13.51 13.15 8.13
CA HIS A 144 12.93 14.38 8.68
C HIS A 144 12.29 14.12 10.04
N VAL A 145 12.40 15.09 10.95
CA VAL A 145 11.60 15.09 12.17
C VAL A 145 10.13 15.29 11.79
N SER A 146 9.22 14.44 12.26
CA SER A 146 7.78 14.63 12.04
C SER A 146 7.19 15.56 13.10
N LEU A 147 6.43 16.57 12.67
CA LEU A 147 5.62 17.41 13.59
C LEU A 147 4.28 16.76 13.92
N CYS A 148 3.85 15.81 13.09
CA CYS A 148 2.48 15.31 13.10
C CYS A 148 2.26 14.22 14.14
N THR A 149 3.33 13.62 14.65
CA THR A 149 3.24 12.59 15.67
C THR A 149 4.41 12.74 16.63
N ASN A 150 4.19 12.39 17.91
CA ASN A 150 5.22 12.35 18.95
C ASN A 150 6.19 11.19 18.69
N CYS A 151 6.91 11.24 17.57
CA CYS A 151 8.02 10.35 17.29
C CYS A 151 9.24 10.92 18.01
N ASP A 152 9.69 10.26 19.08
CA ASP A 152 10.95 10.57 19.78
C ASP A 152 12.21 10.24 18.94
N ILE A 153 12.06 10.12 17.62
CA ILE A 153 13.11 9.75 16.69
C ILE A 153 13.76 11.04 16.20
N GLY A 154 14.98 11.30 16.67
CA GLY A 154 15.83 12.34 16.09
C GLY A 154 16.16 12.00 14.64
N ALA A 155 16.05 12.99 13.74
CA ALA A 155 16.35 12.83 12.33
C ALA A 155 17.27 13.97 11.85
N PRO A 156 18.06 13.75 10.78
CA PRO A 156 19.03 14.74 10.31
C PRO A 156 18.41 16.08 9.88
N PHE A 157 17.19 16.06 9.34
CA PHE A 157 16.55 17.24 8.77
C PHE A 157 15.33 17.70 9.58
N ARG A 158 15.06 19.01 9.52
CA ARG A 158 13.85 19.60 10.09
C ARG A 158 12.60 19.07 9.39
N SER A 159 11.46 19.18 10.05
CA SER A 159 10.16 18.92 9.43
C SER A 159 9.90 19.81 8.21
N ILE A 160 9.20 19.24 7.22
CA ILE A 160 8.68 19.98 6.07
C ILE A 160 7.31 20.53 6.43
N THR A 161 7.08 21.80 6.10
CA THR A 161 5.83 22.51 6.37
C THR A 161 5.01 22.71 5.10
N ILE A 162 3.74 23.07 5.25
CA ILE A 162 2.88 23.44 4.11
C ILE A 162 3.51 24.59 3.32
N LYS A 163 4.11 25.57 4.00
CA LYS A 163 4.81 26.69 3.36
C LYS A 163 5.98 26.22 2.49
N ASP A 164 6.70 25.20 2.91
CA ASP A 164 7.80 24.64 2.10
C ASP A 164 7.29 23.91 0.85
N SER A 165 6.05 23.40 0.86
CA SER A 165 5.50 22.61 -0.26
C SER A 165 4.65 23.39 -1.25
N ILE A 166 3.96 24.45 -0.81
CA ILE A 166 3.06 25.22 -1.68
C ILE A 166 3.26 26.74 -1.56
N GLY A 167 4.29 27.20 -0.86
CA GLY A 167 4.52 28.63 -0.60
C GLY A 167 4.99 29.43 -1.82
N ASP A 168 5.43 28.76 -2.88
CA ASP A 168 5.87 29.32 -4.16
C ASP A 168 4.78 29.26 -5.24
N LEU A 169 3.67 28.55 -4.99
CA LEU A 169 2.55 28.52 -5.92
C LEU A 169 1.96 29.93 -6.08
N MET A 170 1.84 30.39 -7.32
CA MET A 170 1.09 31.61 -7.61
C MET A 170 -0.33 31.46 -7.06
N LEU A 171 -0.86 32.54 -6.49
CA LEU A 171 -2.25 32.63 -6.05
C LEU A 171 -3.17 32.54 -7.27
N CYS A 172 -3.47 31.34 -7.74
CA CYS A 172 -4.64 31.08 -8.58
C CYS A 172 -5.86 31.02 -7.67
N LEU A 173 -6.23 32.17 -7.10
CA LEU A 173 -7.51 32.36 -6.45
C LEU A 173 -8.40 33.18 -7.40
N ASP A 174 -9.10 32.49 -8.29
CA ASP A 174 -10.32 32.99 -8.95
C ASP A 174 -11.52 32.93 -7.98
N TRP A 175 -11.28 33.27 -6.72
CA TRP A 175 -12.28 33.35 -5.66
C TRP A 175 -12.04 34.69 -4.98
N ASP A 176 -13.06 35.55 -4.96
CA ASP A 176 -13.02 36.92 -4.43
C ASP A 176 -12.18 37.01 -3.15
N LEU A 177 -10.93 37.45 -3.32
CA LEU A 177 -9.87 37.46 -2.31
C LEU A 177 -10.25 38.25 -1.05
N GLU A 178 -11.24 39.14 -1.14
CA GLU A 178 -11.72 39.92 0.00
C GLU A 178 -12.35 39.04 1.10
N GLU A 179 -13.14 38.02 0.75
CA GLU A 179 -13.78 37.16 1.76
C GLU A 179 -12.77 36.27 2.49
N GLY A 180 -11.80 35.72 1.75
CA GLY A 180 -10.75 34.88 2.32
C GLY A 180 -9.83 35.65 3.27
N PHE A 181 -9.45 36.87 2.92
CA PHE A 181 -8.62 37.72 3.79
C PHE A 181 -9.37 38.21 5.03
N LEU A 182 -10.68 38.47 4.94
CA LEU A 182 -11.53 38.81 6.09
C LEU A 182 -11.65 37.65 7.08
N TYR A 183 -11.76 36.41 6.59
CA TYR A 183 -11.81 35.22 7.43
C TYR A 183 -10.49 34.95 8.15
N VAL A 184 -9.35 35.11 7.47
CA VAL A 184 -8.02 34.93 8.10
C VAL A 184 -7.72 36.05 9.11
N ARG A 185 -8.17 37.29 8.83
CA ARG A 185 -8.04 38.41 9.77
C ARG A 185 -8.93 38.27 11.02
N SER A 186 -10.08 37.61 10.92
CA SER A 186 -10.97 37.41 12.09
C SER A 186 -10.52 36.28 13.01
N LEU A 187 -9.57 35.44 12.57
CA LEU A 187 -8.99 34.32 13.31
C LEU A 187 -7.69 34.67 14.06
N LEU A 188 -7.13 35.87 13.85
CA LEU A 188 -5.98 36.37 14.59
C LEU A 188 -6.47 37.41 15.62
N PRO A 189 -6.08 37.30 16.91
CA PRO A 189 -6.53 38.22 17.97
C PRO A 189 -5.98 39.64 17.81
#